data_AF-A0A7C4W927-F1
#
_entry.id   AF-A0A7C4W927-F1
#
_cell.length_a   1.000
_cell.length_b   1.000
_cell.length_c   1.000
_cell.angle_alpha   90.00
_cell.angle_beta   90.00
_cell.angle_gamma   90.00
#
_symmetry.space_group_name_H-M   'P 1'
#
loop_
_entity.id
_entity.type
_entity.pdbx_description
1 polymer ?
#
loop_
_entity_poly.entity_id
_entity_poly.type
_entity_poly.pdbx_seq_one_letter_code
_entity_poly.pdbx_strand_id
1 'polypeptide(L)'
;MKNIFALLIILINIPIFCQQISIVTFDELYIAIICNGDVFCRIASDVESPLASIPYVRGLKDNLFSVGYTVGSNVTTGGIIDLTIINDAEADVEISKVVDYAETWLGINFKLKEKRVHEFRSQATGQLFRYAYYTFMAEDFNPDMVLDKFLALIPNEGLMSLVNRKIAYGGKFILNIYTTTNTCRLQFSKNFSNYYNFKIGETYVLDVFKLFNYTGPLKVHKMSDHSTQVSIELLQYSSPYIGQVRESNLQAQIINIELPFEYRVSTGRYANLPLPPFYMISNLIPTPPTGMPKCSLTAGDTIDYMRVTFKIVEYGYTSFQIDLPFLIGLIIIALATLTITLLFRAKNIKKKV
;
A
#
# COMPACT_ATOMS: atom_id res chain seq x y z
N MET A 1 35.94 42.63 23.15
CA MET A 1 34.95 42.57 22.05
C MET A 1 34.73 41.11 21.63
N LYS A 2 34.10 40.35 22.53
CA LYS A 2 33.50 39.03 22.25
C LYS A 2 31.99 39.29 22.37
N ASN A 3 31.18 38.72 21.47
CA ASN A 3 29.69 38.76 21.41
C ASN A 3 29.05 39.53 20.22
N ILE A 4 29.52 39.32 18.97
CA ILE A 4 28.71 39.60 17.76
C ILE A 4 28.87 38.48 16.71
N PHE A 5 28.94 37.22 17.13
CA PHE A 5 28.96 36.08 16.19
C PHE A 5 27.94 34.97 16.53
N ALA A 6 27.10 35.18 17.54
CA ALA A 6 26.10 34.21 17.99
C ALA A 6 24.67 34.54 17.51
N LEU A 7 24.50 35.51 16.59
CA LEU A 7 23.17 35.99 16.18
C LEU A 7 22.82 35.71 14.70
N LEU A 8 23.59 34.87 13.99
CA LEU A 8 23.33 34.56 12.57
C LEU A 8 23.10 33.07 12.27
N ILE A 9 23.00 32.23 13.31
CA ILE A 9 22.65 30.81 13.19
C ILE A 9 21.54 30.50 14.20
N ILE A 10 20.48 31.30 14.16
CA ILE A 10 19.22 31.03 14.86
C ILE A 10 18.14 31.00 13.78
N LEU A 11 17.81 29.78 13.40
CA LEU A 11 16.51 29.36 12.90
C LEU A 11 15.98 30.09 11.64
N ILE A 12 16.56 29.75 10.49
CA ILE A 12 15.73 29.30 9.35
C ILE A 12 15.48 27.79 9.56
N ASN A 13 14.84 27.47 10.68
CA ASN A 13 14.08 26.24 10.85
C ASN A 13 12.64 26.65 10.57
N ILE A 14 12.40 27.07 9.33
CA ILE A 14 11.05 26.98 8.80
C ILE A 14 10.86 25.47 8.68
N PRO A 15 9.94 24.83 9.44
CA PRO A 15 9.52 23.50 9.07
C PRO A 15 9.03 23.64 7.64
N ILE A 16 9.81 23.12 6.69
CA ILE A 16 9.27 22.75 5.40
C ILE A 16 8.22 21.73 5.80
N PHE A 17 7.00 22.20 6.00
CA PHE A 17 5.82 21.38 5.84
C PHE A 17 6.07 20.72 4.50
N CYS A 18 6.46 19.46 4.52
CA CYS A 18 6.33 18.60 3.37
C CYS A 18 4.85 18.67 3.06
N GLN A 19 4.45 19.61 2.20
CA GLN A 19 3.29 19.43 1.37
C GLN A 19 3.54 18.08 0.73
N GLN A 20 2.83 17.08 1.21
CA GLN A 20 2.84 15.76 0.66
C GLN A 20 2.30 15.97 -0.76
N ILE A 21 3.19 16.14 -1.74
CA ILE A 21 2.82 16.35 -3.13
C ILE A 21 2.10 15.06 -3.52
N SER A 22 0.77 15.14 -3.56
CA SER A 22 -0.08 14.04 -3.96
C SER A 22 0.02 13.95 -5.47
N ILE A 23 0.69 12.91 -5.95
CA ILE A 23 0.69 12.57 -7.36
C ILE A 23 -0.70 12.05 -7.67
N VAL A 24 -1.35 12.66 -8.65
CA VAL A 24 -2.61 12.15 -9.19
C VAL A 24 -2.27 10.91 -10.02
N THR A 25 -2.57 9.73 -9.47
CA THR A 25 -2.38 8.45 -10.15
C THR A 25 -3.67 8.03 -10.81
N PHE A 26 -3.60 7.57 -12.05
CA PHE A 26 -4.73 6.95 -12.73
C PHE A 26 -4.88 5.52 -12.21
N ASP A 27 -3.78 4.78 -12.17
CA ASP A 27 -3.71 3.39 -11.71
C ASP A 27 -2.75 3.27 -10.51
N GLU A 28 -3.13 2.47 -9.52
CA GLU A 28 -2.31 2.20 -8.34
C GLU A 28 -2.40 0.71 -7.95
N LEU A 29 -1.24 0.10 -7.69
CA LEU A 29 -1.10 -1.19 -7.02
C LEU A 29 -0.22 -0.99 -5.79
N TYR A 30 -0.78 -1.33 -4.63
CA TYR A 30 -0.07 -1.44 -3.37
C TYR A 30 -0.16 -2.88 -2.86
N ILE A 31 1.00 -3.47 -2.57
CA ILE A 31 1.10 -4.80 -1.93
C ILE A 31 1.92 -4.64 -0.66
N ALA A 32 1.41 -5.15 0.46
CA ALA A 32 2.14 -5.24 1.70
C ALA A 32 2.20 -6.69 2.16
N ILE A 33 3.42 -7.19 2.35
CA ILE A 33 3.65 -8.47 3.02
C ILE A 33 3.70 -8.18 4.51
N ILE A 34 2.75 -8.70 5.29
CA ILE A 34 2.65 -8.46 6.73
C ILE A 34 3.57 -9.44 7.46
N CYS A 35 4.17 -9.03 8.59
CA CYS A 35 5.11 -9.85 9.36
C CYS A 35 4.58 -11.21 9.83
N ASN A 36 3.26 -11.44 9.84
CA ASN A 36 2.63 -12.72 10.15
C ASN A 36 2.48 -13.66 8.93
N GLY A 37 2.95 -13.27 7.75
CA GLY A 37 2.83 -14.05 6.52
C GLY A 37 1.59 -13.76 5.69
N ASP A 38 0.70 -12.88 6.14
CA ASP A 38 -0.40 -12.40 5.31
C ASP A 38 0.11 -11.48 4.19
N VAL A 39 -0.59 -11.44 3.07
CA VAL A 39 -0.33 -10.46 2.00
C VAL A 39 -1.57 -9.60 1.81
N PHE A 40 -1.46 -8.32 2.09
CA PHE A 40 -2.48 -7.34 1.78
C PHE A 40 -2.24 -6.76 0.38
N CYS A 41 -3.29 -6.67 -0.42
CA CYS A 41 -3.25 -5.95 -1.69
C CYS A 41 -4.35 -4.89 -1.75
N ARG A 42 -4.03 -3.78 -2.42
CA ARG A 42 -4.96 -2.73 -2.82
C ARG A 42 -4.66 -2.35 -4.26
N ILE A 43 -5.68 -2.35 -5.09
CA ILE A 43 -5.61 -1.84 -6.47
C ILE A 43 -6.63 -0.72 -6.58
N ALA A 44 -6.26 0.40 -7.20
CA ALA A 44 -7.18 1.48 -7.52
C ALA A 44 -7.01 1.91 -8.97
N SER A 45 -8.10 2.29 -9.62
CA SER A 45 -8.12 2.74 -11.01
C SER A 45 -9.27 3.71 -11.24
N ASP A 46 -9.05 4.72 -12.06
CA ASP A 46 -10.14 5.58 -12.54
C ASP A 46 -11.00 4.83 -13.58
N VAL A 47 -12.31 5.04 -13.51
CA VAL A 47 -13.28 4.38 -14.39
C VAL A 47 -13.41 5.18 -15.69
N GLU A 48 -13.13 4.56 -16.84
CA GLU A 48 -13.15 5.22 -18.16
C GLU A 48 -14.52 5.78 -18.55
N SER A 49 -15.59 5.11 -18.13
CA SER A 49 -16.98 5.50 -18.41
C SER A 49 -17.73 5.58 -17.09
N PRO A 50 -17.97 6.80 -16.55
CA PRO A 50 -18.77 6.93 -15.34
C PRO A 50 -20.14 6.30 -15.58
N LEU A 51 -20.69 5.75 -14.51
CA LEU A 51 -22.09 5.32 -14.47
C LEU A 51 -23.00 6.51 -14.82
N ALA A 52 -24.27 6.26 -15.15
CA ALA A 52 -25.26 7.27 -15.58
C ALA A 52 -25.21 8.59 -14.77
N SER A 53 -25.82 9.67 -15.27
CA SER A 53 -25.65 11.05 -14.75
C SER A 53 -25.58 11.11 -13.22
N ILE A 54 -24.37 11.35 -12.70
CA ILE A 54 -24.11 11.41 -11.27
C ILE A 54 -24.89 12.60 -10.69
N PRO A 55 -25.64 12.42 -9.58
CA PRO A 55 -26.45 13.50 -9.03
C PRO A 55 -25.55 14.59 -8.42
N TYR A 56 -25.91 15.85 -8.63
CA TYR A 56 -25.40 16.92 -7.79
C TYR A 56 -26.03 16.84 -6.40
N VAL A 57 -25.19 16.92 -5.37
CA VAL A 57 -25.59 16.83 -3.96
C VAL A 57 -25.04 18.05 -3.23
N ARG A 58 -25.92 18.94 -2.77
CA ARG A 58 -25.50 20.16 -2.09
C ARG A 58 -24.93 19.81 -0.72
N GLY A 59 -23.83 20.48 -0.35
CA GLY A 59 -23.18 20.27 0.95
C GLY A 59 -22.39 18.96 1.06
N LEU A 60 -22.32 18.14 0.01
CA LEU A 60 -21.49 16.93 0.02
C LEU A 60 -20.01 17.31 0.11
N LYS A 61 -19.36 16.90 1.20
CA LYS A 61 -17.95 17.17 1.46
C LYS A 61 -17.11 16.56 0.35
N ASP A 62 -16.15 17.35 -0.15
CA ASP A 62 -15.26 16.99 -1.26
C ASP A 62 -16.02 16.58 -2.56
N ASN A 63 -17.32 16.88 -2.65
CA ASN A 63 -18.21 16.40 -3.70
C ASN A 63 -18.17 14.87 -3.89
N LEU A 64 -17.92 14.12 -2.82
CA LEU A 64 -17.63 12.70 -2.86
C LEU A 64 -18.64 11.88 -2.05
N PHE A 65 -19.15 10.81 -2.66
CA PHE A 65 -19.79 9.72 -1.94
C PHE A 65 -19.20 8.38 -2.39
N SER A 66 -19.43 7.33 -1.59
CA SER A 66 -18.87 6.01 -1.86
C SER A 66 -19.94 4.93 -1.88
N VAL A 67 -19.74 3.92 -2.72
CA VAL A 67 -20.44 2.64 -2.65
C VAL A 67 -19.40 1.55 -2.34
N GLY A 68 -19.49 0.97 -1.16
CA GLY A 68 -18.61 -0.10 -0.69
C GLY A 68 -19.30 -1.45 -0.78
N TYR A 69 -18.58 -2.47 -1.24
CA TYR A 69 -19.06 -3.84 -1.27
C TYR A 69 -18.01 -4.80 -0.71
N THR A 70 -18.32 -5.42 0.43
CA THR A 70 -17.55 -6.57 0.93
C THR A 70 -18.12 -7.82 0.30
N VAL A 71 -17.35 -8.47 -0.57
CA VAL A 71 -17.88 -9.52 -1.46
C VAL A 71 -18.44 -10.69 -0.65
N GLY A 72 -19.73 -10.97 -0.85
CA GLY A 72 -20.48 -12.00 -0.12
C GLY A 72 -20.97 -11.60 1.28
N SER A 73 -20.76 -10.36 1.72
CA SER A 73 -21.14 -9.90 3.07
C SER A 73 -22.12 -8.74 3.04
N ASN A 74 -21.70 -7.52 2.69
CA ASN A 74 -22.55 -6.34 2.76
C ASN A 74 -22.26 -5.32 1.67
N VAL A 75 -23.29 -4.57 1.28
CA VAL A 75 -23.18 -3.37 0.48
C VAL A 75 -23.53 -2.17 1.34
N THR A 76 -22.70 -1.15 1.26
CA THR A 76 -22.89 0.12 1.98
C THR A 76 -22.78 1.27 1.01
N THR A 77 -23.54 2.34 1.23
CA THR A 77 -23.32 3.62 0.56
C THR A 77 -23.45 4.76 1.55
N GLY A 78 -22.84 5.90 1.25
CA GLY A 78 -22.90 7.05 2.13
C GLY A 78 -21.95 8.15 1.72
N GLY A 79 -22.05 9.24 2.45
CA GLY A 79 -21.28 10.46 2.23
C GLY A 79 -21.24 11.30 3.50
N ILE A 80 -20.44 12.36 3.44
CA ILE A 80 -20.31 13.33 4.53
C ILE A 80 -20.95 14.62 4.05
N ILE A 81 -21.93 15.14 4.77
CA ILE A 81 -22.56 16.43 4.47
C ILE A 81 -22.03 17.50 5.43
N ASP A 82 -21.65 18.65 4.89
CA ASP A 82 -21.27 19.84 5.63
C ASP A 82 -22.53 20.59 6.10
N LEU A 83 -22.80 20.48 7.40
CA LEU A 83 -23.94 21.12 8.07
C LEU A 83 -23.71 22.61 8.37
N THR A 84 -22.55 23.17 8.01
CA THR A 84 -22.34 24.62 8.04
C THR A 84 -22.94 25.31 6.81
N ILE A 85 -23.18 24.54 5.73
CA ILE A 85 -23.71 25.04 4.45
C ILE A 85 -25.22 24.81 4.34
N ILE A 86 -25.70 23.68 4.85
CA ILE A 86 -27.12 23.29 4.83
C ILE A 86 -27.56 22.76 6.19
N ASN A 87 -28.85 22.86 6.51
CA ASN A 87 -29.37 22.37 7.79
C ASN A 87 -29.58 20.84 7.78
N ASP A 88 -29.85 20.25 8.95
CA ASP A 88 -30.03 18.80 9.09
C ASP A 88 -31.16 18.22 8.22
N ALA A 89 -32.28 18.92 8.07
CA ALA A 89 -33.40 18.43 7.26
C ALA A 89 -33.09 18.50 5.77
N GLU A 90 -32.42 19.56 5.32
CA GLU A 90 -31.90 19.65 3.95
C GLU A 90 -30.86 18.56 3.69
N ALA A 91 -29.99 18.26 4.65
CA ALA A 91 -28.99 17.20 4.52
C ALA A 91 -29.62 15.81 4.33
N ASP A 92 -30.73 15.51 5.03
CA ASP A 92 -31.47 14.25 4.88
C ASP A 92 -32.09 14.12 3.47
N VAL A 93 -32.53 15.23 2.87
CA VAL A 93 -33.05 15.26 1.48
C VAL A 93 -31.92 15.18 0.46
N GLU A 94 -30.80 15.86 0.67
CA GLU A 94 -29.67 15.85 -0.25
C GLU A 94 -29.01 14.46 -0.31
N ILE A 95 -28.86 13.78 0.84
CA ILE A 95 -28.26 12.45 0.87
C ILE A 95 -29.17 11.38 0.26
N SER A 96 -30.50 11.57 0.20
CA SER A 96 -31.38 10.61 -0.45
C SER A 96 -31.08 10.47 -1.94
N LYS A 97 -30.63 11.54 -2.60
CA LYS A 97 -30.20 11.50 -4.02
C LYS A 97 -29.04 10.53 -4.25
N VAL A 98 -28.14 10.42 -3.29
CA VAL A 98 -27.03 9.44 -3.32
C VAL A 98 -27.56 8.03 -3.22
N VAL A 99 -28.51 7.81 -2.32
CA VAL A 99 -29.14 6.50 -2.10
C VAL A 99 -29.92 6.09 -3.35
N ASP A 100 -30.81 6.94 -3.85
CA ASP A 100 -31.62 6.70 -5.06
C ASP A 100 -30.74 6.33 -6.25
N TYR A 101 -29.60 7.01 -6.41
CA TYR A 101 -28.61 6.70 -7.43
C TYR A 101 -28.00 5.31 -7.28
N ALA A 102 -27.54 4.97 -6.07
CA ALA A 102 -26.93 3.68 -5.77
C ALA A 102 -27.95 2.54 -5.91
N GLU A 103 -29.19 2.74 -5.46
CA GLU A 103 -30.31 1.80 -5.61
C GLU A 103 -30.63 1.55 -7.07
N THR A 104 -30.72 2.62 -7.88
CA THR A 104 -30.99 2.53 -9.32
C THR A 104 -29.90 1.75 -10.05
N TRP A 105 -28.63 2.02 -9.75
CA TRP A 105 -27.52 1.34 -10.42
C TRP A 105 -27.42 -0.15 -10.05
N LEU A 106 -27.53 -0.46 -8.76
CA LEU A 106 -27.34 -1.80 -8.22
C LEU A 106 -28.61 -2.67 -8.31
N GLY A 107 -29.80 -2.07 -8.38
CA GLY A 107 -31.08 -2.78 -8.31
C GLY A 107 -31.35 -3.38 -6.93
N ILE A 108 -30.93 -2.70 -5.86
CA ILE A 108 -31.11 -3.12 -4.46
C ILE A 108 -31.61 -1.94 -3.64
N ASN A 109 -32.19 -2.20 -2.47
CA ASN A 109 -32.64 -1.14 -1.56
C ASN A 109 -31.67 -0.97 -0.39
N PHE A 110 -31.46 0.27 0.01
CA PHE A 110 -30.64 0.64 1.16
C PHE A 110 -31.50 1.19 2.29
N LYS A 111 -31.09 0.91 3.53
CA LYS A 111 -31.67 1.52 4.73
C LYS A 111 -30.62 2.32 5.46
N LEU A 112 -31.03 3.44 6.08
CA LEU A 112 -30.14 4.22 6.93
C LEU A 112 -29.69 3.35 8.09
N LYS A 113 -28.40 3.01 8.13
CA LYS A 113 -27.80 2.26 9.22
C LYS A 113 -27.36 3.19 10.33
N GLU A 114 -26.80 4.34 9.95
CA GLU A 114 -26.18 5.26 10.89
C GLU A 114 -26.13 6.69 10.35
N LYS A 115 -26.44 7.65 11.22
CA LYS A 115 -26.18 9.08 11.07
C LYS A 115 -25.39 9.55 12.27
N ARG A 116 -24.15 10.00 12.08
CA ARG A 116 -23.34 10.61 13.15
C ARG A 116 -23.09 12.07 12.86
N VAL A 117 -23.44 12.95 13.79
CA VAL A 117 -23.09 14.37 13.70
C VAL A 117 -21.80 14.62 14.47
N HIS A 118 -20.83 15.24 13.81
CA HIS A 118 -19.58 15.65 14.41
C HIS A 118 -19.45 17.16 14.35
N GLU A 119 -19.05 17.75 15.48
CA GLU A 119 -18.89 19.19 15.62
C GLU A 119 -17.53 19.47 16.25
N PHE A 120 -16.77 20.37 15.64
CA PHE A 120 -15.53 20.86 16.24
C PHE A 120 -15.34 22.34 15.93
N ARG A 121 -14.66 23.04 16.83
CA ARG A 121 -14.25 24.42 16.64
C ARG A 121 -12.79 24.46 16.24
N SER A 122 -12.47 25.09 15.12
CA SER A 122 -11.09 25.30 14.69
C SER A 122 -10.34 26.12 15.74
N GLN A 123 -9.21 25.60 16.22
CA GLN A 123 -8.35 26.32 17.17
C GLN A 123 -7.69 27.54 16.52
N ALA A 124 -7.43 27.48 15.21
CA ALA A 124 -6.77 28.56 14.49
C ALA A 124 -7.72 29.71 14.12
N THR A 125 -8.96 29.39 13.73
CA THR A 125 -9.92 30.38 13.19
C THR A 125 -11.12 30.63 14.10
N GLY A 126 -11.32 29.82 15.14
CA GLY A 126 -12.51 29.89 16.00
C GLY A 126 -13.82 29.46 15.31
N GLN A 127 -13.77 29.15 14.00
CA GLN A 127 -14.92 28.77 13.20
C GLN A 127 -15.46 27.41 13.66
N LEU A 128 -16.78 27.31 13.73
CA LEU A 128 -17.47 26.07 14.03
C LEU A 128 -17.66 25.27 12.75
N PHE A 129 -17.18 24.03 12.75
CA PHE A 129 -17.40 23.07 11.68
C PHE A 129 -18.34 21.98 12.17
N ARG A 130 -19.35 21.67 11.38
CA ARG A 130 -20.37 20.66 11.68
C ARG A 130 -20.55 19.75 10.47
N TYR A 131 -20.46 18.44 10.67
CA TYR A 131 -20.58 17.45 9.61
C TYR A 131 -21.53 16.34 10.02
N ALA A 132 -22.35 15.85 9.09
CA ALA A 132 -23.13 14.63 9.25
C ALA A 132 -22.53 13.51 8.40
N TYR A 133 -22.18 12.41 9.04
CA TYR A 133 -21.75 11.18 8.40
C TYR A 133 -22.96 10.27 8.23
N TYR A 134 -23.30 9.96 6.98
CA TYR A 134 -24.38 9.04 6.65
C TYR A 134 -23.79 7.71 6.20
N THR A 135 -24.34 6.62 6.72
CA THR A 135 -24.07 5.26 6.25
C THR A 135 -25.37 4.54 6.07
N PHE A 136 -25.61 4.08 4.84
CA PHE A 136 -26.72 3.24 4.46
C PHE A 136 -26.19 1.83 4.17
N MET A 137 -27.01 0.82 4.45
CA MET A 137 -26.65 -0.58 4.25
C MET A 137 -27.80 -1.28 3.53
N ALA A 138 -27.47 -2.06 2.52
CA ALA A 138 -28.43 -2.93 1.86
C ALA A 138 -28.61 -4.22 2.66
N GLU A 139 -29.85 -4.66 2.75
CA GLU A 139 -30.25 -5.97 3.27
C GLU A 139 -30.83 -6.78 2.11
N ASP A 140 -30.75 -8.10 2.18
CA ASP A 140 -31.43 -9.02 1.25
C ASP A 140 -31.15 -8.75 -0.26
N PHE A 141 -29.89 -8.78 -0.66
CA PHE A 141 -29.46 -8.64 -2.06
C PHE A 141 -28.82 -9.91 -2.61
N ASN A 142 -28.79 -10.07 -3.93
CA ASN A 142 -28.02 -11.12 -4.60
C ASN A 142 -26.53 -10.72 -4.69
N PRO A 143 -25.59 -11.40 -3.99
CA PRO A 143 -24.19 -11.02 -3.98
C PRO A 143 -23.52 -11.13 -5.36
N ASP A 144 -23.88 -12.13 -6.16
CA ASP A 144 -23.26 -12.34 -7.47
C ASP A 144 -23.66 -11.25 -8.47
N MET A 145 -24.91 -10.78 -8.41
CA MET A 145 -25.39 -9.66 -9.23
C MET A 145 -24.64 -8.36 -8.90
N VAL A 146 -24.44 -8.07 -7.60
CA VAL A 146 -23.67 -6.89 -7.18
C VAL A 146 -22.21 -7.04 -7.61
N LEU A 147 -21.62 -8.23 -7.44
CA LEU A 147 -20.26 -8.48 -7.90
C LEU A 147 -20.11 -8.24 -9.41
N ASP A 148 -21.04 -8.71 -10.24
CA ASP A 148 -21.03 -8.47 -11.68
C ASP A 148 -21.03 -6.97 -12.02
N LYS A 149 -21.80 -6.15 -11.29
CA LYS A 149 -21.82 -4.69 -11.48
C LYS A 149 -20.45 -4.05 -11.20
N PHE A 150 -19.75 -4.48 -10.16
CA PHE A 150 -18.41 -4.00 -9.85
C PHE A 150 -17.36 -4.51 -10.83
N LEU A 151 -17.43 -5.79 -11.23
CA LEU A 151 -16.50 -6.37 -12.21
C LEU A 151 -16.67 -5.73 -13.59
N ALA A 152 -17.88 -5.31 -13.96
CA ALA A 152 -18.13 -4.60 -15.21
C ALA A 152 -17.50 -3.20 -15.28
N LEU A 153 -17.08 -2.63 -14.14
CA LEU A 153 -16.35 -1.36 -14.08
C LEU A 153 -14.84 -1.52 -14.26
N ILE A 154 -14.33 -2.74 -14.22
CA ILE A 154 -12.89 -2.99 -14.35
C ILE A 154 -12.46 -2.71 -15.80
N PRO A 155 -11.47 -1.83 -16.03
CA PRO A 155 -10.94 -1.60 -17.36
C PRO A 155 -10.27 -2.86 -17.93
N ASN A 156 -10.31 -3.00 -19.26
CA ASN A 156 -9.69 -4.14 -19.96
C ASN A 156 -8.14 -4.12 -19.89
N GLU A 157 -7.57 -2.94 -19.63
CA GLU A 157 -6.14 -2.69 -19.47
C GLU A 157 -5.88 -2.05 -18.10
N GLY A 158 -4.62 -1.96 -17.68
CA GLY A 158 -4.26 -1.35 -16.41
C GLY A 158 -4.32 -2.30 -15.22
N LEU A 159 -3.79 -1.86 -14.07
CA LEU A 159 -3.55 -2.73 -12.91
C LEU A 159 -4.82 -3.40 -12.37
N MET A 160 -5.98 -2.76 -12.50
CA MET A 160 -7.27 -3.32 -12.06
C MET A 160 -7.69 -4.57 -12.84
N SER A 161 -7.18 -4.77 -14.06
CA SER A 161 -7.44 -5.99 -14.85
C SER A 161 -6.88 -7.27 -14.21
N LEU A 162 -6.00 -7.15 -13.20
CA LEU A 162 -5.56 -8.28 -12.36
C LEU A 162 -6.71 -8.87 -11.53
N VAL A 163 -7.76 -8.10 -11.27
CA VAL A 163 -8.90 -8.53 -10.45
C VAL A 163 -9.92 -9.23 -11.34
N ASN A 164 -10.16 -10.50 -11.04
CA ASN A 164 -11.23 -11.29 -11.65
C ASN A 164 -12.18 -11.81 -10.56
N ARG A 165 -13.30 -12.42 -10.98
CA ARG A 165 -14.30 -13.00 -10.08
C ARG A 165 -13.69 -13.95 -9.03
N LYS A 166 -12.75 -14.82 -9.42
CA LYS A 166 -12.10 -15.77 -8.50
C LYS A 166 -11.28 -15.04 -7.43
N ILE A 167 -10.56 -13.99 -7.80
CA ILE A 167 -9.79 -13.18 -6.85
C ILE A 167 -10.69 -12.31 -5.98
N ALA A 168 -11.81 -11.81 -6.51
CA ALA A 168 -12.69 -10.89 -5.84
C ALA A 168 -13.35 -11.45 -4.56
N TYR A 169 -13.65 -12.75 -4.50
CA TYR A 169 -14.27 -13.37 -3.32
C TYR A 169 -13.41 -13.17 -2.05
N GLY A 170 -14.03 -12.70 -0.96
CA GLY A 170 -13.33 -12.35 0.28
C GLY A 170 -12.53 -11.05 0.21
N GLY A 171 -12.63 -10.31 -0.90
CA GLY A 171 -12.14 -8.94 -1.03
C GLY A 171 -13.23 -7.90 -0.80
N LYS A 172 -12.84 -6.63 -0.96
CA LYS A 172 -13.70 -5.46 -0.82
C LYS A 172 -13.51 -4.52 -2.00
N PHE A 173 -14.61 -4.13 -2.63
CA PHE A 173 -14.67 -3.02 -3.57
C PHE A 173 -15.11 -1.73 -2.87
N ILE A 174 -14.57 -0.60 -3.31
CA ILE A 174 -15.05 0.74 -2.98
C ILE A 174 -15.07 1.53 -4.28
N LEU A 175 -16.25 1.98 -4.69
CA LEU A 175 -16.43 2.92 -5.78
C LEU A 175 -16.60 4.31 -5.19
N ASN A 176 -15.64 5.19 -5.43
CA ASN A 176 -15.70 6.60 -5.08
C ASN A 176 -16.25 7.39 -6.26
N ILE A 177 -17.28 8.19 -6.02
CA ILE A 177 -18.02 8.91 -7.07
C ILE A 177 -17.94 10.40 -6.77
N TYR A 178 -17.40 11.16 -7.72
CA TYR A 178 -17.19 12.60 -7.61
C TYR A 178 -18.27 13.35 -8.41
N THR A 179 -19.16 14.03 -7.69
CA THR A 179 -20.41 14.59 -8.28
C THR A 179 -20.18 15.77 -9.22
N THR A 180 -19.11 16.53 -9.03
CA THR A 180 -18.83 17.73 -9.84
C THR A 180 -18.01 17.46 -11.08
N THR A 181 -17.11 16.47 -11.04
CA THR A 181 -16.25 16.11 -12.16
C THR A 181 -16.84 15.01 -13.02
N ASN A 182 -17.92 14.36 -12.57
CA ASN A 182 -18.51 13.19 -13.20
C ASN A 182 -17.45 12.07 -13.39
N THR A 183 -16.55 11.92 -12.43
CA THR A 183 -15.50 10.89 -12.44
C THR A 183 -15.76 9.87 -11.34
N CYS A 184 -15.31 8.64 -11.56
CA CYS A 184 -15.39 7.57 -10.58
C CYS A 184 -14.01 6.92 -10.42
N ARG A 185 -13.67 6.52 -9.20
CA ARG A 185 -12.47 5.73 -8.92
C ARG A 185 -12.86 4.44 -8.22
N LEU A 186 -12.54 3.33 -8.86
CA LEU A 186 -12.75 1.99 -8.32
C LEU A 186 -11.52 1.56 -7.54
N GLN A 187 -11.74 1.05 -6.32
CA GLN A 187 -10.71 0.42 -5.52
C GLN A 187 -11.11 -1.01 -5.18
N PHE A 188 -10.20 -1.96 -5.35
CA PHE A 188 -10.28 -3.31 -4.82
C PHE A 188 -9.23 -3.49 -3.72
N SER A 189 -9.57 -4.22 -2.68
CA SER A 189 -8.62 -4.60 -1.63
C SER A 189 -8.90 -6.00 -1.13
N LYS A 190 -7.85 -6.75 -0.78
CA LYS A 190 -7.97 -8.10 -0.25
C LYS A 190 -6.79 -8.44 0.65
N ASN A 191 -7.07 -9.22 1.70
CA ASN A 191 -6.05 -9.86 2.50
C ASN A 191 -5.95 -11.35 2.11
N PHE A 192 -4.78 -11.80 1.70
CA PHE A 192 -4.46 -13.20 1.48
C PHE A 192 -3.86 -13.76 2.78
N SER A 193 -4.74 -14.31 3.62
CA SER A 193 -4.34 -14.83 4.92
C SER A 193 -3.44 -16.07 4.80
N ASN A 194 -2.43 -16.14 5.66
CA ASN A 194 -1.46 -17.24 5.72
C ASN A 194 -0.81 -17.56 4.36
N TYR A 195 -0.57 -16.54 3.53
CA TYR A 195 0.04 -16.73 2.22
C TYR A 195 1.49 -17.25 2.33
N TYR A 196 2.22 -16.78 3.34
CA TYR A 196 3.50 -17.30 3.76
C TYR A 196 3.43 -17.90 5.16
N ASN A 197 4.29 -18.89 5.41
CA ASN A 197 4.59 -19.40 6.72
C ASN A 197 6.08 -19.14 7.00
N PHE A 198 6.38 -17.96 7.54
CA PHE A 198 7.76 -17.50 7.66
C PHE A 198 8.58 -18.31 8.65
N LYS A 199 9.81 -18.64 8.23
CA LYS A 199 10.86 -19.23 9.06
C LYS A 199 12.16 -18.48 8.83
N ILE A 200 12.88 -18.23 9.91
CA ILE A 200 14.20 -17.60 9.86
C ILE A 200 15.12 -18.49 9.03
N GLY A 201 15.85 -17.87 8.11
CA GLY A 201 16.77 -18.53 7.20
C GLY A 201 16.16 -18.97 5.87
N GLU A 202 14.83 -18.99 5.73
CA GLU A 202 14.16 -19.40 4.49
C GLU A 202 13.98 -18.23 3.50
N THR A 203 13.93 -18.59 2.22
CA THR A 203 13.75 -17.68 1.09
C THR A 203 12.34 -17.81 0.53
N TYR A 204 11.69 -16.69 0.26
CA TYR A 204 10.34 -16.58 -0.26
C TYR A 204 10.33 -15.75 -1.55
N VAL A 205 9.34 -16.01 -2.39
CA VAL A 205 9.10 -15.27 -3.63
C VAL A 205 7.69 -14.70 -3.58
N LEU A 206 7.58 -13.39 -3.71
CA LEU A 206 6.34 -12.73 -4.11
C LEU A 206 6.31 -12.71 -5.63
N ASP A 207 5.34 -13.43 -6.22
CA ASP A 207 5.00 -13.32 -7.64
C ASP A 207 3.59 -12.73 -7.71
N VAL A 208 3.50 -11.48 -8.15
CA VAL A 208 2.23 -10.74 -8.18
C VAL A 208 1.25 -11.39 -9.15
N PHE A 209 1.71 -11.88 -10.30
CA PHE A 209 0.82 -12.46 -11.30
C PHE A 209 0.25 -13.78 -10.80
N LYS A 210 1.08 -14.59 -10.13
CA LYS A 210 0.63 -15.80 -9.45
C LYS A 210 -0.36 -15.51 -8.32
N LEU A 211 -0.14 -14.46 -7.53
CA LEU A 211 -1.05 -14.03 -6.44
C LEU A 211 -2.46 -13.74 -6.97
N PHE A 212 -2.56 -13.10 -8.13
CA PHE A 212 -3.81 -12.76 -8.81
C PHE A 212 -4.31 -13.84 -9.79
N ASN A 213 -3.62 -14.98 -9.91
CA ASN A 213 -3.91 -16.02 -10.90
C ASN A 213 -4.04 -15.45 -12.33
N TYR A 214 -3.13 -14.55 -12.68
CA TYR A 214 -3.07 -13.84 -13.96
C TYR A 214 -1.98 -14.47 -14.84
N THR A 215 -2.31 -14.79 -16.09
CA THR A 215 -1.43 -15.59 -16.98
C THR A 215 -0.99 -14.86 -18.24
N GLY A 216 -1.48 -13.63 -18.48
CA GLY A 216 -1.14 -12.83 -19.65
C GLY A 216 -0.20 -11.67 -19.32
N PRO A 217 0.32 -10.98 -20.35
CA PRO A 217 0.97 -9.69 -20.16
C PRO A 217 -0.04 -8.66 -19.64
N LEU A 218 0.34 -7.90 -18.62
CA LEU A 218 -0.41 -6.74 -18.18
C LEU A 218 0.00 -5.53 -19.03
N LYS A 219 -0.96 -4.89 -19.70
CA LYS A 219 -0.72 -3.62 -20.40
C LYS A 219 -1.06 -2.45 -19.50
N VAL A 220 -0.15 -1.47 -19.42
CA VAL A 220 -0.42 -0.19 -18.74
C VAL A 220 -1.50 0.58 -19.50
N HIS A 221 -2.48 1.07 -18.75
CA HIS A 221 -3.65 1.74 -19.32
C HIS A 221 -3.25 2.94 -20.19
N LYS A 222 -3.92 3.10 -21.34
CA LYS A 222 -3.64 4.17 -22.32
C LYS A 222 -3.74 5.60 -21.77
N MET A 223 -4.52 5.81 -20.70
CA MET A 223 -4.69 7.10 -20.02
C MET A 223 -3.69 7.31 -18.88
N SER A 224 -2.82 6.34 -18.60
CA SER A 224 -1.95 6.31 -17.42
C SER A 224 -0.48 6.59 -17.74
N ASP A 225 -0.21 7.60 -18.57
CA ASP A 225 1.16 8.00 -18.91
C ASP A 225 1.85 8.65 -17.70
N HIS A 226 2.87 8.00 -17.15
CA HIS A 226 3.53 8.37 -15.88
C HIS A 226 2.59 8.42 -14.66
N SER A 227 1.39 7.87 -14.76
CA SER A 227 0.34 7.88 -13.74
C SER A 227 -0.01 6.49 -13.18
N THR A 228 0.78 5.47 -13.51
CA THR A 228 0.66 4.11 -12.97
C THR A 228 1.64 3.91 -11.82
N GLN A 229 1.15 3.86 -10.59
CA GLN A 229 1.99 3.62 -9.43
C GLN A 229 1.97 2.15 -9.00
N VAL A 230 3.15 1.58 -8.83
CA VAL A 230 3.34 0.26 -8.20
C VAL A 230 4.18 0.44 -6.95
N SER A 231 3.73 -0.13 -5.83
CA SER A 231 4.42 -0.09 -4.54
C SER A 231 4.31 -1.45 -3.84
N ILE A 232 5.46 -2.00 -3.44
CA ILE A 232 5.57 -3.28 -2.73
C ILE A 232 6.32 -3.05 -1.42
N GLU A 233 5.66 -3.30 -0.30
CA GLU A 233 6.20 -3.22 1.05
C GLU A 233 6.54 -4.62 1.57
N LEU A 234 7.81 -4.83 1.95
CA LEU A 234 8.28 -6.07 2.54
C LEU A 234 8.31 -5.95 4.07
N LEU A 235 7.52 -6.80 4.72
CA LEU A 235 7.30 -6.88 6.17
C LEU A 235 6.77 -5.58 6.77
N GLN A 236 5.46 -5.43 6.67
CA GLN A 236 4.69 -4.46 7.44
C GLN A 236 4.45 -4.99 8.86
N TYR A 237 4.83 -4.19 9.86
CA TYR A 237 4.71 -4.56 11.29
C TYR A 237 3.52 -3.89 11.99
N SER A 238 2.85 -2.94 11.35
CA SER A 238 1.60 -2.35 11.87
C SER A 238 0.45 -2.70 10.95
N SER A 239 -0.64 -3.24 11.50
CA SER A 239 -1.86 -3.38 10.69
C SER A 239 -2.47 -2.00 10.45
N PRO A 240 -2.73 -1.60 9.18
CA PRO A 240 -3.36 -0.32 8.88
C PRO A 240 -4.80 -0.23 9.42
N TYR A 241 -5.43 -1.36 9.75
CA TYR A 241 -6.83 -1.43 10.18
C TYR A 241 -7.03 -1.33 11.69
N ILE A 242 -6.04 -1.78 12.47
CA ILE A 242 -6.19 -1.93 13.92
C ILE A 242 -5.32 -0.90 14.66
N GLY A 243 -4.39 -0.23 13.96
CA GLY A 243 -3.38 0.62 14.60
C GLY A 243 -2.48 -0.13 15.59
N GLN A 244 -2.62 -1.46 15.65
CA GLN A 244 -1.83 -2.33 16.51
C GLN A 244 -0.51 -2.63 15.80
N VAL A 245 0.55 -2.21 16.47
CA VAL A 245 1.91 -2.61 16.18
C VAL A 245 2.07 -4.06 16.61
N ARG A 246 2.53 -4.91 15.70
CA ARG A 246 2.90 -6.29 15.99
C ARG A 246 4.40 -6.35 16.18
N GLU A 247 4.80 -6.63 17.41
CA GLU A 247 6.19 -6.91 17.73
C GLU A 247 6.63 -8.15 16.96
N SER A 248 7.70 -8.03 16.20
CA SER A 248 8.34 -9.12 15.48
C SER A 248 9.82 -8.85 15.40
N ASN A 249 10.62 -9.89 15.63
CA ASN A 249 12.06 -9.88 15.39
C ASN A 249 12.39 -10.38 13.97
N LEU A 250 11.42 -10.55 13.08
CA LEU A 250 11.69 -10.93 11.69
C LEU A 250 12.11 -9.69 10.90
N GLN A 251 13.02 -9.86 9.95
CA GLN A 251 13.41 -8.84 8.97
C GLN A 251 13.52 -9.49 7.60
N ALA A 252 13.11 -8.77 6.54
CA ALA A 252 13.33 -9.21 5.18
C ALA A 252 14.71 -8.76 4.70
N GLN A 253 15.42 -9.66 4.01
CA GLN A 253 16.60 -9.33 3.23
C GLN A 253 16.26 -9.53 1.76
N ILE A 254 16.29 -8.46 0.98
CA ILE A 254 16.05 -8.55 -0.47
C ILE A 254 17.19 -9.36 -1.09
N ILE A 255 16.83 -10.39 -1.85
CA ILE A 255 17.78 -11.23 -2.60
C ILE A 255 17.77 -10.84 -4.09
N ASN A 256 16.58 -10.68 -4.67
CA ASN A 256 16.42 -10.31 -6.07
C ASN A 256 15.11 -9.54 -6.29
N ILE A 257 15.11 -8.61 -7.25
CA ILE A 257 13.93 -7.86 -7.70
C ILE A 257 13.86 -7.95 -9.22
N GLU A 258 12.80 -8.57 -9.72
CA GLU A 258 12.53 -8.73 -11.15
C GLU A 258 11.28 -7.91 -11.50
N LEU A 259 11.49 -6.64 -11.84
CA LEU A 259 10.47 -5.72 -12.33
C LEU A 259 10.91 -5.22 -13.71
N PRO A 260 10.05 -5.26 -14.75
CA PRO A 260 10.41 -4.87 -16.12
C PRO A 260 10.38 -3.35 -16.34
N PHE A 261 10.45 -2.56 -15.27
CA PHE A 261 10.39 -1.10 -15.27
C PHE A 261 11.35 -0.54 -14.23
N GLU A 262 11.72 0.73 -14.38
CA GLU A 262 12.60 1.39 -13.41
C GLU A 262 11.92 1.49 -12.04
N TYR A 263 12.65 1.14 -10.98
CA TYR A 263 12.16 1.19 -9.61
C TYR A 263 13.23 1.72 -8.67
N ARG A 264 12.80 2.20 -7.51
CA ARG A 264 13.66 2.50 -6.36
C ARG A 264 13.33 1.58 -5.20
N VAL A 265 14.35 1.28 -4.41
CA VAL A 265 14.20 0.65 -3.10
C VAL A 265 14.47 1.71 -2.04
N SER A 266 13.53 1.86 -1.12
CA SER A 266 13.66 2.76 0.03
C SER A 266 13.48 1.97 1.31
N THR A 267 14.19 2.39 2.34
CA THR A 267 14.11 1.77 3.67
C THR A 267 13.33 2.69 4.60
N GLY A 268 12.23 2.19 5.14
CA GLY A 268 11.39 2.91 6.09
C GLY A 268 11.62 2.45 7.53
N ARG A 269 11.29 3.32 8.48
CA ARG A 269 11.26 3.00 9.91
C ARG A 269 10.00 3.58 10.53
N TYR A 270 9.45 2.86 11.50
CA TYR A 270 8.36 3.38 12.30
C TYR A 270 8.91 4.32 13.38
N ALA A 271 8.48 5.58 13.35
CA ALA A 271 8.96 6.58 14.29
C ALA A 271 8.69 6.14 15.74
N ASN A 272 9.72 6.23 16.59
CA ASN A 272 9.65 5.92 18.03
C ASN A 272 9.23 4.48 18.36
N LEU A 273 9.33 3.54 17.42
CA LEU A 273 9.05 2.12 17.67
C LEU A 273 10.31 1.27 17.45
N PRO A 274 10.63 0.33 18.36
CA PRO A 274 11.83 -0.53 18.25
C PRO A 274 11.61 -1.67 17.26
N LEU A 275 11.06 -1.37 16.08
CA LEU A 275 10.75 -2.34 15.05
C LEU A 275 11.88 -2.42 14.01
N PRO A 276 12.02 -3.58 13.33
CA PRO A 276 12.91 -3.70 12.19
C PRO A 276 12.53 -2.72 11.08
N PRO A 277 13.50 -2.26 10.26
CA PRO A 277 13.17 -1.48 9.08
C PRO A 277 12.35 -2.32 8.09
N PHE A 278 11.45 -1.67 7.36
CA PHE A 278 10.74 -2.26 6.22
C PHE A 278 11.33 -1.74 4.91
N TYR A 279 11.17 -2.51 3.84
CA TYR A 279 11.59 -2.10 2.51
C TYR A 279 10.38 -1.75 1.66
N MET A 280 10.44 -0.61 0.99
CA MET A 280 9.46 -0.16 0.02
C MET A 280 10.10 -0.13 -1.36
N ILE A 281 9.62 -0.98 -2.26
CA ILE A 281 9.99 -1.04 -3.67
C ILE A 281 8.91 -0.29 -4.44
N SER A 282 9.27 0.77 -5.15
CA SER A 282 8.29 1.60 -5.86
C SER A 282 8.82 2.09 -7.19
N ASN A 283 7.94 2.19 -8.18
CA ASN A 283 8.27 2.77 -9.49
C ASN A 283 8.21 4.31 -9.51
N LEU A 284 8.08 4.94 -8.34
CA LEU A 284 8.05 6.37 -8.22
C LEU A 284 9.46 6.97 -8.18
N ILE A 285 9.88 7.59 -9.28
CA ILE A 285 11.25 8.09 -9.49
C ILE A 285 11.28 9.62 -9.37
N PRO A 286 12.22 10.21 -8.59
CA PRO A 286 12.43 11.65 -8.59
C PRO A 286 12.91 12.12 -9.98
N THR A 287 12.31 13.16 -10.57
CA THR A 287 12.87 13.77 -11.79
C THR A 287 13.67 15.05 -11.48
N PRO A 288 14.98 15.07 -11.73
CA PRO A 288 15.75 16.30 -11.81
C PRO A 288 15.42 17.07 -13.11
N PRO A 289 15.46 18.40 -13.15
CA PRO A 289 15.69 19.35 -12.05
C PRO A 289 14.40 19.84 -11.36
N THR A 290 13.23 19.43 -11.84
CA THR A 290 11.92 19.95 -11.40
C THR A 290 11.48 19.42 -10.04
N GLY A 291 12.09 18.33 -9.55
CA GLY A 291 11.86 17.75 -8.23
C GLY A 291 10.51 17.04 -8.04
N MET A 292 9.59 17.13 -9.01
CA MET A 292 8.31 16.44 -8.93
C MET A 292 8.49 14.96 -9.27
N PRO A 293 8.24 14.03 -8.34
CA PRO A 293 8.39 12.61 -8.61
C PRO A 293 7.34 12.15 -9.64
N LYS A 294 7.75 11.26 -10.56
CA LYS A 294 6.86 10.65 -11.58
C LYS A 294 6.97 9.14 -11.57
N CYS A 295 5.93 8.43 -11.98
CA CYS A 295 6.00 6.98 -12.14
C CYS A 295 6.80 6.63 -13.40
N SER A 296 7.66 5.62 -13.33
CA SER A 296 8.49 5.21 -14.48
C SER A 296 7.70 4.59 -15.64
N LEU A 297 6.55 3.98 -15.33
CA LEU A 297 5.67 3.35 -16.32
C LEU A 297 4.95 4.40 -17.17
N THR A 298 4.85 4.13 -18.47
CA THR A 298 4.19 4.94 -19.49
C THR A 298 3.01 4.18 -20.12
N ALA A 299 2.12 4.91 -20.79
CA ALA A 299 0.95 4.32 -21.43
C ALA A 299 1.34 3.26 -22.48
N GLY A 300 0.73 2.08 -22.41
CA GLY A 300 0.99 0.98 -23.34
C GLY A 300 2.20 0.10 -22.99
N ASP A 301 2.98 0.43 -21.96
CA ASP A 301 4.02 -0.44 -21.44
C ASP A 301 3.46 -1.83 -21.11
N THR A 302 4.25 -2.87 -21.35
CA THR A 302 3.87 -4.25 -21.07
C THR A 302 4.67 -4.78 -19.88
N ILE A 303 3.95 -5.36 -18.92
CA ILE A 303 4.51 -5.96 -17.71
C ILE A 303 4.22 -7.46 -17.79
N ASP A 304 5.26 -8.27 -17.99
CA ASP A 304 5.12 -9.73 -18.12
C ASP A 304 5.26 -10.46 -16.77
N TYR A 305 5.89 -9.80 -15.80
CA TYR A 305 6.14 -10.35 -14.47
C TYR A 305 6.37 -9.22 -13.47
N MET A 306 6.07 -9.51 -12.21
CA MET A 306 6.55 -8.71 -11.07
C MET A 306 6.92 -9.68 -9.95
N ARG A 307 8.22 -9.83 -9.70
CA ARG A 307 8.72 -10.78 -8.69
C ARG A 307 9.71 -10.14 -7.73
N VAL A 308 9.57 -10.46 -6.46
CA VAL A 308 10.52 -10.07 -5.41
C VAL A 308 10.89 -11.32 -4.64
N THR A 309 12.18 -11.65 -4.64
CA THR A 309 12.75 -12.74 -3.84
C THR A 309 13.41 -12.16 -2.61
N PHE A 310 13.04 -12.65 -1.44
CA PHE A 310 13.54 -12.16 -0.17
C PHE A 310 13.75 -13.30 0.83
N LYS A 311 14.70 -13.13 1.73
CA LYS A 311 15.00 -14.07 2.80
C LYS A 311 14.50 -13.50 4.13
N ILE A 312 13.94 -14.33 4.99
CA ILE A 312 13.60 -13.93 6.36
C ILE A 312 14.82 -14.16 7.26
N VAL A 313 15.23 -13.13 7.99
CA VAL A 313 16.32 -13.17 8.97
C VAL A 313 15.84 -12.61 10.31
N GLU A 314 16.63 -12.82 11.36
CA GLU A 314 16.37 -12.16 12.65
C GLU A 314 16.81 -10.69 12.60
N TYR A 315 16.07 -9.81 13.25
CA TYR A 315 16.41 -8.39 13.35
C TYR A 315 17.69 -8.21 14.16
N GLY A 316 18.62 -7.44 13.61
CA GLY A 316 19.98 -7.34 14.17
C GLY A 316 20.93 -8.43 13.68
N TYR A 317 20.45 -9.39 12.87
CA TYR A 317 21.32 -10.30 12.15
C TYR A 317 22.16 -9.49 11.14
N THR A 318 23.42 -9.28 11.47
CA THR A 318 24.44 -8.95 10.47
C THR A 318 24.72 -10.24 9.72
N SER A 319 24.61 -10.23 8.39
CA SER A 319 25.20 -11.31 7.61
C SER A 319 26.66 -11.37 8.02
N PHE A 320 27.08 -12.43 8.72
CA PHE A 320 28.48 -12.77 8.83
C PHE A 320 28.94 -13.06 7.41
N GLN A 321 29.32 -12.02 6.68
CA GLN A 321 30.24 -12.16 5.57
C GLN A 321 31.54 -12.55 6.25
N ILE A 322 31.75 -13.86 6.39
CA ILE A 322 33.09 -14.36 6.64
C ILE A 322 33.85 -13.95 5.38
N ASP A 323 34.57 -12.85 5.49
CA ASP A 323 35.38 -12.35 4.40
C ASP A 323 36.29 -13.50 3.97
N LEU A 324 36.28 -13.85 2.69
CA LEU A 324 37.03 -15.00 2.18
C LEU A 324 38.52 -14.97 2.63
N PRO A 325 39.20 -13.80 2.69
CA PRO A 325 40.52 -13.65 3.29
C PRO A 325 40.59 -14.02 4.78
N PHE A 326 39.56 -13.72 5.58
CA PHE A 326 39.50 -14.09 6.99
C PHE A 326 39.38 -15.62 7.17
N LEU A 327 38.55 -16.28 6.35
CA LEU A 327 38.45 -17.75 6.35
C LEU A 327 39.77 -18.40 5.91
N ILE A 328 40.39 -17.89 4.84
CA ILE A 328 41.71 -18.35 4.36
C ILE A 328 42.76 -18.15 5.45
N GLY A 329 42.75 -17.02 6.16
CA GLY A 329 43.63 -16.75 7.29
C GLY A 329 43.50 -17.77 8.42
N LEU A 330 42.27 -18.13 8.80
CA LEU A 330 42.02 -19.16 9.83
C LEU A 330 42.53 -20.54 9.40
N ILE A 331 42.35 -20.91 8.13
CA ILE A 331 42.85 -22.19 7.58
C ILE A 331 44.38 -22.24 7.61
N ILE A 332 45.06 -21.16 7.24
CA ILE A 332 46.54 -21.08 7.27
C ILE A 332 47.06 -21.26 8.70
N ILE A 333 46.44 -20.60 9.68
CA ILE A 333 46.84 -20.71 11.10
C ILE A 333 46.65 -22.15 11.62
N ALA A 334 45.53 -22.79 11.26
CA ALA A 334 45.27 -24.18 11.62
C ALA A 334 46.30 -25.16 11.01
N LEU A 335 46.68 -24.95 9.74
CA LEU A 335 47.70 -25.77 9.08
C LEU A 335 49.10 -25.54 9.66
N ALA A 336 49.45 -24.29 10.00
CA ALA A 336 50.73 -23.94 10.60
C ALA A 336 50.89 -24.55 12.02
N THR A 337 49.82 -24.49 12.83
CA THR A 337 49.83 -25.10 14.17
C THR A 337 49.90 -26.63 14.10
N LEU A 338 49.21 -27.25 13.15
CA LEU A 338 49.29 -28.70 12.92
C LEU A 338 50.72 -29.13 12.52
N THR A 339 51.36 -28.40 11.61
CA THR A 339 52.73 -28.69 11.16
C THR A 339 53.76 -28.52 12.28
N ILE A 340 53.67 -27.46 13.09
CA ILE A 340 54.53 -27.28 14.27
C ILE A 340 54.36 -28.44 15.26
N THR A 341 53.12 -28.87 15.50
CA THR A 341 52.81 -29.98 16.42
C THR A 341 53.39 -31.30 15.91
N LEU A 342 53.27 -31.56 14.60
CA LEU A 342 53.86 -32.74 13.94
C LEU A 342 55.39 -32.72 13.99
N LEU A 343 56.02 -31.57 13.75
CA LEU A 343 57.48 -31.40 13.84
C LEU A 343 57.99 -31.63 15.26
N PHE A 344 57.29 -31.12 16.28
CA PHE A 344 57.62 -31.38 17.68
C PHE A 344 57.49 -32.87 18.03
N ARG A 345 56.42 -33.54 17.58
CA ARG A 345 56.27 -35.00 17.77
C ARG A 345 57.40 -35.78 17.08
N ALA A 346 57.72 -35.45 15.82
CA ALA A 346 58.78 -36.12 15.07
C ALA A 346 60.17 -35.93 15.72
N LYS A 347 60.46 -34.72 16.24
CA LYS A 347 61.70 -34.42 16.96
C LYS A 347 61.80 -35.17 18.29
N ASN A 348 60.69 -35.32 19.01
CA ASN A 348 60.63 -36.10 20.25
C ASN A 348 60.76 -37.62 20.02
N ILE A 349 60.29 -38.12 18.88
CA ILE A 349 60.50 -39.52 18.47
C ILE A 349 61.98 -39.76 18.15
N LYS A 350 62.62 -38.86 17.41
CA LYS A 350 64.08 -38.94 17.10
C LYS A 350 65.00 -38.80 18.30
N LYS A 351 64.54 -38.26 19.44
CA LYS A 351 65.32 -38.19 20.69
C LYS A 351 65.20 -39.45 21.56
N LYS A 352 64.27 -40.35 21.24
CA LYS A 352 64.03 -41.62 21.96
C LYS A 352 64.60 -42.85 21.24
N VAL A 353 65.13 -42.66 20.04
CA VAL A 353 65.96 -43.62 19.29
C VAL A 353 67.40 -43.13 19.39
#